data_AF-A0A515L928-F1
#
_entry.id   AF-A0A515L928-F1
#
_cell.length_a   1.000
_cell.length_b   1.000
_cell.length_c   1.000
_cell.angle_alpha   90.00
_cell.angle_beta   90.00
_cell.angle_gamma   90.00
#
_symmetry.space_group_name_H-M   'P 1'
#
loop_
_entity.id
_entity.type
_entity.pdbx_description
1 polymer ?
#
loop_
_entity_poly.entity_id
_entity_poly.type
_entity_poly.pdbx_seq_one_letter_code
_entity_poly.pdbx_strand_id
1 'polypeptide(L)' 'MKLTEELLFASTAEWAAIGGVLFLLLAAITRYGERRRMRRERIDSVGWVPWTGLFLVFSVIGVTLLALSVPGLLKG' A
#
# COMPACT_ATOMS: atom_id res chain seq x y z
N MET A 1 -10.87 -0.66 -22.94
CA MET A 1 -10.24 -1.99 -23.05
C MET A 1 -8.71 -1.95 -23.20
N LYS A 2 -8.08 -0.84 -23.63
CA LYS A 2 -6.60 -0.73 -23.75
C LYS A 2 -5.81 -0.98 -22.45
N LEU A 3 -6.28 -0.44 -21.32
CA LEU A 3 -5.61 -0.57 -20.01
C LEU A 3 -5.42 -2.03 -19.56
N THR A 4 -6.39 -2.90 -19.84
CA THR A 4 -6.30 -4.33 -19.52
C THR A 4 -5.25 -5.05 -20.34
N GLU A 5 -5.09 -4.68 -21.61
CA GLU A 5 -4.09 -5.28 -22.51
C GLU A 5 -2.69 -4.86 -22.08
N GLU A 6 -2.48 -3.57 -21.79
CA GLU A 6 -1.21 -3.04 -21.28
C GLU A 6 -0.80 -3.68 -19.95
N LEU A 7 -1.76 -3.88 -19.03
CA LEU A 7 -1.51 -4.59 -17.77
C LEU A 7 -1.19 -6.08 -17.99
N LEU A 8 -1.82 -6.73 -18.98
CA LEU A 8 -1.60 -8.15 -19.27
C LEU A 8 -0.18 -8.43 -19.80
N PHE A 9 0.39 -7.49 -20.56
CA PHE A 9 1.76 -7.57 -21.08
C PHE A 9 2.82 -6.97 -20.15
N ALA A 10 2.41 -6.40 -19.01
CA ALA A 10 3.33 -5.81 -18.07
C ALA A 10 4.30 -6.85 -17.50
N SER A 11 5.57 -6.49 -17.44
CA SER A 11 6.63 -7.28 -16.84
C SER A 11 6.36 -7.54 -15.35
N THR A 12 6.99 -8.57 -14.79
CA THR A 12 6.89 -8.87 -13.35
C THR A 12 7.34 -7.69 -12.48
N ALA A 13 8.26 -6.86 -12.98
CA ALA A 13 8.72 -5.65 -12.33
C ALA A 13 7.65 -4.56 -12.29
N GLU A 14 6.93 -4.34 -13.39
CA GLU A 14 5.82 -3.38 -13.46
C GLU A 14 4.66 -3.80 -12.55
N TRP A 15 4.33 -5.10 -12.50
CA TRP A 15 3.33 -5.62 -11.56
C TRP A 15 3.76 -5.42 -10.11
N ALA A 16 5.04 -5.65 -9.79
CA ALA A 16 5.58 -5.36 -8.46
C ALA A 16 5.51 -3.86 -8.13
N ALA A 17 5.79 -2.98 -9.10
CA ALA A 17 5.70 -1.54 -8.90
C ALA A 17 4.26 -1.09 -8.63
N ILE A 18 3.30 -1.54 -9.43
CA ILE A 18 1.86 -1.25 -9.27
C ILE A 18 1.37 -1.76 -7.91
N GLY A 19 1.70 -3.00 -7.56
CA GLY A 19 1.37 -3.59 -6.27
C GLY A 19 1.97 -2.79 -5.11
N GLY A 20 3.23 -2.39 -5.24
CA GLY A 20 3.92 -1.56 -4.26
C GLY A 20 3.22 -0.22 -4.00
N VAL A 21 2.87 0.51 -5.07
CA VAL A 21 2.09 1.75 -4.96
C VAL A 21 0.73 1.51 -4.31
N LEU A 22 0.02 0.46 -4.71
CA LEU A 22 -1.30 0.14 -4.15
C LEU A 22 -1.23 -0.11 -2.65
N PHE A 23 -0.24 -0.88 -2.18
CA PHE A 23 -0.03 -1.12 -0.76
C PHE A 23 0.36 0.15 0.01
N LEU A 24 1.14 1.04 -0.59
CA LEU A 24 1.43 2.34 0.03
C LEU A 24 0.18 3.24 0.13
N LEU A 25 -0.72 3.20 -0.85
CA LEU A 25 -2.01 3.90 -0.76
C LEU A 25 -2.88 3.34 0.37
N LEU A 26 -2.92 2.01 0.52
CA LEU A 26 -3.60 1.38 1.66
C LEU A 26 -2.96 1.77 3.00
N ALA A 27 -1.64 1.86 3.08
CA ALA A 27 -0.95 2.36 4.25
C ALA A 27 -1.33 3.83 4.56
N ALA A 28 -1.46 4.68 3.54
CA ALA A 28 -1.92 6.06 3.75
C ALA A 28 -3.35 6.10 4.33
N ILE A 29 -4.24 5.24 3.83
CA ILE A 29 -5.62 5.11 4.33
C ILE A 29 -5.65 4.65 5.79
N THR A 30 -4.85 3.64 6.17
CA THR A 30 -4.81 3.15 7.55
C THR A 30 -4.22 4.18 8.51
N ARG A 31 -3.21 4.94 8.07
CA ARG A 31 -2.69 6.10 8.82
C ARG A 31 -3.74 7.19 9.02
N TYR A 32 -4.57 7.45 8.01
CA TYR A 32 -5.71 8.35 8.15
C TYR A 32 -6.76 7.82 9.14
N GLY A 33 -7.03 6.51 9.11
CA GLY A 33 -7.89 5.81 10.06
C GLY A 33 -7.44 6.02 11.51
N GLU A 34 -6.13 5.90 11.78
CA GLU A 34 -5.58 6.18 13.10
C GLU A 34 -5.73 7.64 13.49
N ARG A 35 -5.45 8.59 12.59
CA ARG A 35 -5.66 10.01 12.85
C ARG A 35 -7.13 10.32 13.18
N ARG A 36 -8.07 9.66 12.51
CA ARG A 36 -9.51 9.76 12.82
C ARG A 36 -9.84 9.18 14.19
N ARG A 37 -9.22 8.05 14.57
CA ARG A 37 -9.41 7.44 15.91
C ARG A 37 -8.91 8.36 17.02
N MET A 38 -7.72 8.95 16.85
CA MET A 38 -7.10 9.85 17.83
C MET A 38 -7.84 11.18 18.01
N ARG A 39 -8.66 11.58 17.04
CA ARG A 39 -9.51 12.78 17.12
C ARG A 39 -10.85 12.55 17.85
N ARG A 40 -11.15 11.31 18.28
CA ARG A 40 -12.38 11.02 19.02
C ARG A 40 -12.22 11.43 20.48
N GLU A 41 -13.24 12.10 21.01
CA GLU A 41 -13.28 12.64 22.37
C GLU A 41 -13.43 11.55 23.45
N ARG A 42 -14.02 10.40 23.10
CA ARG A 42 -14.17 9.23 24.00
C ARG A 42 -13.06 8.21 23.79
N ILE A 43 -12.04 8.27 24.64
CA ILE A 43 -10.90 7.34 24.70
C ILE A 43 -11.34 5.89 24.99
N ASP A 44 -12.45 5.70 25.73
CA ASP A 44 -12.97 4.37 26.08
C ASP A 44 -13.49 3.57 24.88
N SER A 45 -13.69 4.23 23.73
CA SER A 45 -14.02 3.53 22.47
C SER A 45 -12.75 2.98 21.82
N VAL A 46 -12.26 1.85 22.36
CA VAL A 46 -11.16 1.09 21.76
C VAL A 46 -11.66 0.55 20.42
N GLY A 47 -11.36 1.27 19.34
CA GLY A 47 -11.73 0.85 17.99
C GLY A 47 -11.17 -0.55 17.72
N TRP A 48 -12.02 -1.44 17.19
CA TRP A 48 -11.67 -2.85 16.92
C TRP A 48 -10.49 -3.03 15.94
N VAL A 49 -10.26 -2.04 15.07
CA VAL A 49 -9.28 -2.14 13.99
C VAL A 49 -7.88 -1.70 14.47
N PRO A 50 -6.84 -2.54 14.32
CA PRO A 50 -5.47 -2.19 14.65
C PRO A 50 -4.82 -1.33 13.54
N TRP A 51 -5.21 -0.07 13.42
CA TRP A 51 -4.79 0.84 12.34
C TRP A 51 -3.28 0.93 12.16
N THR A 52 -2.53 1.05 13.26
CA THR A 52 -1.06 1.13 13.24
C THR A 52 -0.43 -0.18 12.75
N GLY A 53 -0.99 -1.33 13.16
CA GLY A 53 -0.53 -2.64 12.68
C GLY A 53 -0.73 -2.80 11.18
N LEU A 54 -1.93 -2.44 10.68
CA LEU A 54 -2.22 -2.47 9.25
C LEU A 54 -1.36 -1.48 8.45
N PHE A 55 -1.14 -0.28 8.97
CA PHE A 55 -0.21 0.70 8.39
C PHE A 55 1.19 0.10 8.23
N LEU A 56 1.71 -0.55 9.25
CA LEU A 56 3.05 -1.13 9.22
C LEU A 56 3.14 -2.25 8.17
N VAL A 57 2.19 -3.19 8.19
CA VAL A 57 2.16 -4.32 7.24
C VAL A 57 2.10 -3.83 5.80
N PHE A 58 1.17 -2.93 5.49
CA PHE A 58 1.04 -2.39 4.14
C PHE A 58 2.25 -1.55 3.72
N SER A 59 2.86 -0.80 4.65
CA SER A 59 4.09 -0.05 4.35
C SER A 59 5.25 -0.98 4.01
N VAL A 60 5.46 -2.05 4.79
CA VAL A 60 6.53 -3.01 4.55
C VAL A 60 6.34 -3.71 3.21
N ILE A 61 5.14 -4.20 2.92
CA ILE A 61 4.84 -4.85 1.63
C ILE A 61 5.05 -3.85 0.49
N GLY A 62 4.49 -2.64 0.61
CA GLY A 62 4.57 -1.60 -0.43
C GLY A 62 6.01 -1.20 -0.76
N VAL A 63 6.80 -0.88 0.26
CA VAL A 63 8.22 -0.51 0.10
C VAL A 63 9.03 -1.68 -0.46
N THR A 64 8.79 -2.91 0.01
CA THR A 64 9.51 -4.10 -0.46
C THR A 64 9.23 -4.37 -1.94
N LEU A 65 7.96 -4.33 -2.35
CA LEU A 65 7.57 -4.53 -3.75
C LEU A 65 8.14 -3.45 -4.66
N LEU A 66 8.12 -2.18 -4.23
CA LEU A 66 8.78 -1.09 -4.96
C LEU A 66 10.27 -1.33 -5.08
N ALA A 67 10.96 -1.66 -3.99
CA ALA A 67 12.40 -1.92 -4.01
C ALA A 67 12.78 -3.07 -4.96
N LEU A 68 11.99 -4.14 -4.99
CA LEU A 68 12.19 -5.27 -5.89
C LEU A 68 11.89 -4.93 -7.35
N SER A 69 10.99 -3.98 -7.61
CA SER A 69 10.66 -3.54 -8.98
C SER A 69 11.79 -2.73 -9.63
N VAL A 70 12.55 -1.96 -8.84
CA VAL A 70 13.62 -1.06 -9.33
C VAL A 70 14.59 -1.74 -10.31
N PRO A 71 15.26 -2.85 -9.96
CA PRO A 71 16.21 -3.47 -10.89
C PRO A 71 15.56 -4.01 -12.16
N GLY A 72 14.29 -4.39 -12.12
CA GLY A 72 13.56 -4.84 -13.31
C GLY A 72 13.18 -3.68 -14.22
N LEU A 73 12.72 -2.57 -13.63
CA LEU A 73 12.41 -1.33 -14.37
C LEU A 73 13.65 -0.65 -14.96
N LEU A 74 14.82 -0.79 -14.34
CA LEU A 74 16.08 -0.26 -14.87
C LEU A 74 16.69 -1.11 -15.99
N LYS A 75 16.25 -2.37 -16.14
CA LYS A 75 16.75 -3.32 -17.13
C LYS A 75 15.83 -3.49 -18.34
N GLY A 76 14.54 -3.16 -18.20
CA GLY A 76 13.59 -3.05 -19.31
C GLY A 76 13.74 -1.73 -20.03
#